data_AF-A0A7C3GY02-F1
#
_entry.id   AF-A0A7C3GY02-F1
#
_cell.length_a   1.000
_cell.length_b   1.000
_cell.length_c   1.000
_cell.angle_alpha   90.00
_cell.angle_beta   90.00
_cell.angle_gamma   90.00
#
_symmetry.space_group_name_H-M   'P 1'
#
loop_
_entity.id
_entity.type
_entity.pdbx_description
1 polymer ?
#
loop_
_entity_poly.entity_id
_entity_poly.type
_entity_poly.pdbx_seq_one_letter_code
_entity_poly.pdbx_strand_id
1 'polypeptide(L)'
;MNNIITELSRPVRRRLKKVVQFNTDGNYRRRAEAILLLNEGYSRKQVSQLLSASRTSIRKWVQHFEQFGESALVPESRGEHPIVSMKQFVPSYWNLFRKIRKNLGGLAQD
;
A
#
# COMPACT_ATOMS: atom_id res chain seq x y z
N MET A 1 -6.05 14.75 11.81
CA MET A 1 -5.57 13.99 10.64
C MET A 1 -6.72 13.12 10.18
N ASN A 2 -7.29 13.40 9.01
CA ASN A 2 -8.41 12.65 8.45
C ASN A 2 -7.90 11.24 8.12
N ASN A 3 -8.25 10.29 8.97
CA ASN A 3 -7.66 8.96 8.97
C ASN A 3 -8.55 8.14 8.03
N ILE A 4 -8.25 8.08 6.72
CA ILE A 4 -9.05 7.36 5.72
C ILE A 4 -9.30 5.90 6.17
N ILE A 5 -8.35 5.36 6.93
CA ILE A 5 -8.45 4.05 7.56
C ILE A 5 -9.47 3.99 8.71
N THR A 6 -9.80 5.07 9.42
CA THR A 6 -10.89 5.02 10.43
C THR A 6 -12.26 5.00 9.76
N GLU A 7 -12.39 5.59 8.57
CA GLU A 7 -13.66 5.70 7.82
C GLU A 7 -13.72 4.80 6.58
N LEU A 8 -13.16 3.59 6.67
CA LEU A 8 -13.27 2.61 5.59
C LEU A 8 -14.73 2.29 5.25
N SER A 9 -15.11 2.61 4.01
CA SER A 9 -16.44 2.33 3.49
C SER A 9 -16.77 0.83 3.56
N ARG A 10 -18.05 0.50 3.77
CA ARG A 10 -18.53 -0.89 3.85
C ARG A 10 -18.10 -1.74 2.63
N PRO A 11 -18.15 -1.24 1.38
CA PRO A 11 -17.72 -2.02 0.21
C PRO A 11 -16.23 -2.36 0.24
N VAL A 12 -15.37 -1.40 0.60
CA VAL A 12 -13.91 -1.60 0.67
C VAL A 12 -13.57 -2.61 1.76
N ARG A 13 -14.15 -2.45 2.95
CA ARG A 13 -13.97 -3.39 4.08
C ARG A 13 -14.37 -4.82 3.68
N ARG A 14 -15.49 -4.99 2.97
CA ARG A 14 -15.95 -6.31 2.48
C ARG A 14 -14.95 -6.93 1.50
N ARG A 15 -14.40 -6.15 0.58
CA ARG A 15 -13.40 -6.65 -0.38
C ARG A 15 -12.09 -7.04 0.30
N LEU A 16 -11.58 -6.22 1.23
CA LEU A 16 -10.40 -6.57 2.03
C LEU A 16 -10.62 -7.86 2.84
N LYS A 17 -11.79 -8.06 3.45
CA LYS A 17 -12.14 -9.32 4.13
C LYS A 17 -12.09 -10.51 3.17
N LYS A 18 -12.59 -10.36 1.93
CA LYS A 18 -12.47 -11.41 0.90
C LYS A 18 -11.01 -11.70 0.53
N VAL A 19 -10.17 -10.68 0.42
CA VAL A 19 -8.74 -10.86 0.16
C VAL A 19 -8.11 -11.72 1.26
N VAL A 20 -8.33 -11.38 2.53
CA VAL A 20 -7.80 -12.14 3.67
C VAL A 20 -8.28 -13.59 3.65
N GLN A 21 -9.57 -13.82 3.36
CA GLN A 21 -10.17 -15.16 3.41
C GLN A 21 -9.75 -16.05 2.22
N PHE A 22 -9.65 -15.50 1.02
CA PHE A 22 -9.60 -16.31 -0.21
C PHE A 22 -8.33 -16.15 -1.05
N ASN A 23 -7.49 -15.14 -0.80
CA ASN A 23 -6.31 -14.93 -1.63
C ASN A 23 -5.16 -15.89 -1.25
N THR A 24 -4.48 -16.45 -2.23
CA THR A 24 -3.36 -17.38 -2.01
C THR A 24 -2.06 -16.67 -1.62
N ASP A 25 -1.88 -15.41 -2.04
CA ASP A 25 -0.69 -14.63 -1.73
C ASP A 25 -0.71 -14.16 -0.26
N GLY A 26 0.20 -14.71 0.54
CA GLY A 26 0.34 -14.38 1.96
C GLY A 26 0.74 -12.91 2.23
N ASN A 27 1.46 -12.27 1.32
CA ASN A 27 1.77 -10.84 1.44
C ASN A 27 0.54 -9.98 1.16
N TYR A 28 -0.29 -10.36 0.17
CA TYR A 28 -1.52 -9.61 -0.11
C TYR A 28 -2.49 -9.71 1.07
N ARG A 29 -2.69 -10.93 1.60
CA ARG A 29 -3.50 -11.17 2.80
C ARG A 29 -3.00 -10.34 3.98
N ARG A 30 -1.71 -10.41 4.30
CA ARG A 30 -1.12 -9.67 5.43
C ARG A 30 -1.30 -8.15 5.30
N ARG A 31 -1.16 -7.60 4.09
CA ARG A 31 -1.37 -6.17 3.82
C ARG A 31 -2.83 -5.77 4.02
N ALA A 32 -3.77 -6.56 3.49
CA ALA A 32 -5.21 -6.31 3.67
C ALA A 32 -5.64 -6.42 5.14
N GLU A 33 -5.12 -7.41 5.85
CA GLU A 33 -5.37 -7.61 7.28
C GLU A 33 -4.84 -6.44 8.12
N ALA A 34 -3.66 -5.89 7.79
CA ALA A 34 -3.13 -4.72 8.47
C ALA A 34 -4.09 -3.51 8.38
N ILE A 35 -4.67 -3.26 7.20
CA ILE A 35 -5.61 -2.14 7.01
C ILE A 35 -6.91 -2.38 7.80
N LEU A 36 -7.41 -3.62 7.84
CA LEU A 36 -8.60 -3.98 8.63
C LEU A 36 -8.37 -3.80 10.13
N LEU A 37 -7.25 -4.27 10.68
CA LEU A 37 -6.95 -4.12 12.11
C LEU A 37 -6.80 -2.66 12.51
N LEU A 38 -6.11 -1.84 11.70
CA LEU A 38 -6.01 -0.41 11.97
C LEU A 38 -7.38 0.28 11.97
N ASN A 39 -8.28 -0.17 11.09
CA ASN A 39 -9.64 0.32 11.01
C ASN A 39 -10.54 -0.13 12.16
N GLU A 40 -10.22 -1.27 12.78
CA GLU A 40 -10.85 -1.75 14.01
C GLU A 40 -10.30 -1.03 15.27
N GLY A 41 -9.36 -0.10 15.10
CA GLY A 41 -8.81 0.73 16.18
C GLY A 41 -7.53 0.20 16.79
N TYR A 42 -6.94 -0.88 16.26
CA TYR A 42 -5.64 -1.35 16.73
C TYR A 42 -4.54 -0.32 16.41
N SER A 43 -3.61 -0.15 17.34
CA SER A 43 -2.43 0.68 17.11
C SER A 43 -1.45 0.01 16.14
N ARG A 44 -0.63 0.81 15.45
CA ARG A 44 0.44 0.30 14.59
C ARG A 44 1.42 -0.64 15.32
N LYS A 45 1.61 -0.46 16.64
CA LYS A 45 2.43 -1.34 17.46
C LYS A 45 1.77 -2.72 17.62
N GLN A 46 0.47 -2.76 17.95
CA GLN A 46 -0.29 -4.01 18.06
C GLN A 46 -0.32 -4.76 16.71
N VAL A 47 -0.60 -4.05 15.61
CA VAL A 47 -0.62 -4.65 14.27
C VAL A 47 0.75 -5.20 13.88
N SER A 48 1.84 -4.50 14.23
CA SER A 48 3.21 -4.96 14.01
C SER A 48 3.48 -6.29 14.72
N GLN A 49 3.03 -6.43 15.96
CA GLN A 49 3.19 -7.65 16.74
C GLN A 49 2.32 -8.79 16.19
N LEU A 50 1.03 -8.53 15.93
CA LEU A 50 0.08 -9.53 15.42
C LEU A 50 0.52 -10.11 14.07
N LEU A 51 1.00 -9.27 13.15
CA LEU A 51 1.36 -9.69 11.79
C LEU A 51 2.85 -10.01 11.61
N SER A 52 3.65 -9.90 12.68
CA SER A 52 5.11 -9.99 12.64
C SER A 52 5.73 -9.15 11.52
N ALA A 53 5.20 -7.93 11.33
CA ALA A 53 5.62 -7.00 10.30
C ALA A 53 6.28 -5.77 10.92
N SER A 54 7.32 -5.22 10.27
CA SER A 54 7.95 -4.00 10.75
C SER A 54 6.98 -2.81 10.73
N ARG A 55 7.12 -1.88 11.67
CA ARG A 55 6.31 -0.64 11.70
C ARG A 55 6.49 0.19 10.42
N THR A 56 7.68 0.14 9.82
CA THR A 56 7.99 0.80 8.54
C THR A 56 7.20 0.17 7.39
N SER A 57 7.08 -1.16 7.36
CA SER A 57 6.24 -1.86 6.36
C SER A 57 4.78 -1.45 6.48
N ILE A 58 4.23 -1.45 7.70
CA ILE A 58 2.86 -1.03 7.96
C ILE A 58 2.64 0.42 7.52
N ARG A 59 3.56 1.33 7.86
CA ARG A 59 3.49 2.74 7.42
C ARG A 59 3.44 2.85 5.89
N LYS A 60 4.27 2.09 5.16
CA LYS A 60 4.26 2.07 3.69
C LYS A 60 2.93 1.57 3.14
N TRP A 61 2.37 0.48 3.68
CA TRP A 61 1.09 -0.05 3.23
C TRP A 61 -0.06 0.93 3.45
N VAL A 62 -0.07 1.60 4.62
CA VAL A 62 -1.04 2.67 4.92
C VAL A 62 -0.92 3.81 3.93
N GLN A 63 0.29 4.34 3.72
CA GLN A 63 0.52 5.45 2.79
C GLN A 63 0.10 5.09 1.36
N HIS A 64 0.43 3.88 0.91
CA HIS A 64 0.04 3.39 -0.41
C HIS A 64 -1.48 3.23 -0.54
N PHE A 65 -2.13 2.72 0.51
CA PHE A 65 -3.58 2.58 0.55
C PHE A 65 -4.31 3.92 0.54
N GLU A 66 -3.83 4.90 1.31
CA GLU A 66 -4.37 6.27 1.32
C GLU A 66 -4.24 6.94 -0.06
N GLN A 67 -3.14 6.66 -0.78
CA GLN A 67 -2.84 7.27 -2.06
C GLN A 67 -3.56 6.61 -3.25
N PHE A 68 -3.74 5.29 -3.23
CA PHE A 68 -4.17 4.50 -4.40
C PHE A 68 -5.33 3.53 -4.10
N GLY A 69 -5.78 3.43 -2.86
CA GLY A 69 -6.82 2.49 -2.44
C GLY A 69 -6.35 1.04 -2.42
N GLU A 70 -7.28 0.12 -2.64
CA GLU A 70 -7.09 -1.33 -2.50
C GLU A 70 -6.06 -1.92 -3.46
N SER A 71 -5.88 -1.31 -4.64
CA SER A 71 -4.97 -1.79 -5.69
C SER A 71 -3.50 -1.76 -5.24
N ALA A 72 -3.11 -0.80 -4.40
CA ALA A 72 -1.72 -0.70 -3.95
C ALA A 72 -1.34 -1.68 -2.82
N LEU A 73 -2.29 -2.50 -2.38
CA LEU A 73 -2.00 -3.61 -1.48
C LEU A 73 -1.54 -4.86 -2.24
N VAL A 74 -1.77 -4.94 -3.55
CA VAL A 74 -1.33 -6.06 -4.38
C VAL A 74 0.21 -6.14 -4.33
N PRO A 75 0.80 -7.31 -3.98
CA PRO A 75 2.24 -7.51 -4.00
C PRO A 75 2.80 -7.35 -5.42
N GLU A 76 3.99 -6.77 -5.52
CA GLU A 76 4.74 -6.78 -6.77
C GLU A 76 5.14 -8.23 -7.08
N SER A 77 4.88 -8.68 -8.32
CA SER A 77 5.30 -9.99 -8.80
C SER A 77 6.80 -10.15 -8.61
N ARG A 78 7.23 -11.15 -7.82
CA ARG A 78 8.66 -11.47 -7.66
C ARG A 78 9.20 -11.98 -9.00
N GLY A 79 10.00 -11.17 -9.69
CA GLY A 79 10.72 -11.56 -10.91
C GLY A 79 10.11 -11.12 -12.23
N GLU A 80 8.98 -10.40 -12.25
CA GLU A 80 8.52 -9.76 -13.48
C GLU A 80 9.19 -8.40 -13.64
N HIS A 81 10.10 -8.31 -14.61
CA HIS A 81 10.60 -7.03 -15.08
C HIS A 81 9.41 -6.16 -15.54
N PRO A 82 9.35 -4.88 -15.16
CA PRO A 82 8.16 -4.01 -15.28
C PRO A 82 7.76 -3.63 -16.72
N ILE A 83 8.23 -4.37 -17.73
CA ILE A 83 8.10 -4.01 -19.14
C ILE A 83 6.89 -4.73 -19.79
N VAL A 84 6.39 -5.84 -19.24
CA VAL A 84 5.42 -6.71 -19.94
C VAL A 84 3.94 -6.48 -19.58
N SER A 85 3.59 -5.72 -18.54
CA SER A 85 2.17 -5.40 -18.24
C SER A 85 1.82 -3.91 -18.35
N MET A 86 2.46 -3.21 -19.28
CA MET A 86 2.12 -1.83 -19.64
C MET A 86 0.80 -1.73 -20.44
N LYS A 87 0.02 -2.81 -20.60
CA LYS A 87 -1.29 -2.77 -21.27
C LYS A 87 -2.48 -2.72 -20.31
N GLN A 88 -2.27 -2.99 -19.02
CA GLN A 88 -3.34 -2.90 -18.02
C GLN A 88 -3.29 -1.60 -17.20
N PHE A 89 -2.24 -0.80 -17.34
CA PHE A 89 -1.98 0.32 -16.43
C PHE A 89 -1.07 1.38 -17.03
N VAL A 90 -1.58 2.44 -17.65
CA VAL A 90 -0.74 3.59 -18.07
C VAL A 90 -1.62 4.81 -18.37
N PRO A 91 -1.12 6.08 -18.44
CA PRO A 91 0.30 6.46 -18.51
C PRO A 91 0.86 7.76 -17.85
N SER A 92 0.10 8.66 -17.22
CA SER A 92 0.59 10.07 -17.18
C SER A 92 1.60 10.48 -16.07
N TYR A 93 1.53 10.01 -14.83
CA TYR A 93 2.20 10.74 -13.73
C TYR A 93 3.54 10.20 -13.21
N TRP A 94 4.06 9.08 -13.71
CA TRP A 94 5.36 8.57 -13.21
C TRP A 94 6.56 9.34 -13.78
N ASN A 95 6.49 9.78 -15.03
CA ASN A 95 7.54 10.59 -15.67
C ASN A 95 7.58 12.01 -15.09
N LEU A 96 6.43 12.57 -14.70
CA LEU A 96 6.35 13.85 -14.02
C LEU A 96 6.93 13.77 -12.59
N PHE A 97 6.57 12.73 -11.83
CA PHE A 97 7.06 12.53 -10.46
C PHE A 97 8.57 12.26 -10.40
N ARG A 98 9.12 11.54 -11.40
CA ARG A 98 10.56 11.29 -11.54
C ARG A 98 11.32 12.55 -11.99
N LYS A 99 10.74 13.38 -12.86
CA LYS A 99 11.39 14.60 -13.39
C LYS A 99 11.41 15.75 -12.37
N ILE A 100 10.38 15.90 -11.53
CA ILE A 100 10.33 16.91 -10.46
C ILE A 100 11.32 16.58 -9.34
N ARG A 101 11.44 15.31 -8.95
CA ARG A 101 12.34 14.86 -7.88
C ARG A 101 13.83 15.00 -8.24
N LYS A 102 14.19 14.90 -9.53
CA LYS A 102 15.58 15.00 -9.99
C LYS A 102 16.08 16.46 -10.08
N ASN A 103 15.19 17.45 -10.19
CA ASN A 103 15.55 18.87 -10.37
C ASN A 103 15.62 19.69 -9.07
N LEU A 104 15.13 19.18 -7.94
CA LEU A 104 15.10 19.91 -6.65
C LEU A 104 16.20 19.49 -5.65
N GLY A 105 17.01 18.48 -5.97
CA GLY A 105 18.01 17.91 -5.05
C GLY A 105 19.46 18.31 -5.29
N GLY A 106 19.73 19.36 -6.09
CA GLY A 106 21.10 19.79 -6.46
C GLY A 106 21.60 21.08 -5.80
N LEU A 107 20.88 21.62 -4.81
CA LEU A 107 21.36 22.72 -3.95
C LEU A 107 21.61 22.15 -2.55
N ALA A 108 22.77 21.52 -2.36
CA ALA A 108 23.56 21.51 -1.12
C ALA A 108 24.62 20.39 -1.15
N GLN A 109 25.88 20.80 -1.01
CA GLN A 109 27.11 20.06 -0.70
C GLN A 109 27.71 19.29 -1.90
N ASP A 110 28.90 19.59 -2.42
CA ASP A 110 30.08 20.34 -1.96
C ASP A 110 30.56 21.39 -2.99
#